data_AF-A0A1G7SFW9-F1
#
_entry.id   AF-A0A1G7SFW9-F1
#
_cell.length_a   1.000
_cell.length_b   1.000
_cell.length_c   1.000
_cell.angle_alpha   90.00
_cell.angle_beta   90.00
_cell.angle_gamma   90.00
#
_symmetry.space_group_name_H-M   'P 1'
#
loop_
_entity.id
_entity.type
_entity.pdbx_description
1 polymer ?
#
loop_
_entity_poly.entity_id
_entity_poly.type
_entity_poly.pdbx_seq_one_letter_code
_entity_poly.pdbx_strand_id
1 'polypeptide(L)'
;MDLGLKTETFGGDDQSWLDSAHGQDAAISVTIVPGAGGGFTSGTHYPVGHLPSGTKLGKITASGKYGLYDDTATDGRQTLVGFLLTAQKIGSNDVVGPLLVHGRINEAALPFTVDANGKADVAGRIQFI
;
A
#
# COMPACT_ATOMS: atom_id res chain seq x y z
N MET A 1 -22.42 3.38 24.12
CA MET A 1 -21.25 4.26 23.92
C MET A 1 -20.01 3.56 24.43
N ASP A 2 -18.92 3.57 23.66
CA ASP A 2 -17.60 3.16 24.15
C ASP A 2 -16.95 4.38 24.81
N LEU A 3 -16.69 4.28 26.12
CA LEU A 3 -16.21 5.36 26.99
C LEU A 3 -14.79 5.07 27.52
N GLY A 4 -14.12 4.05 26.99
CA GLY A 4 -12.76 3.70 27.40
C GLY A 4 -11.72 4.70 26.88
N LEU A 5 -10.68 4.96 27.69
CA LEU A 5 -9.51 5.74 27.26
C LEU A 5 -8.79 4.98 26.13
N LYS A 6 -8.72 5.60 24.94
CA LYS A 6 -7.94 5.06 23.81
C LYS A 6 -6.61 5.78 23.74
N THR A 7 -5.54 5.01 23.88
CA THR A 7 -4.17 5.50 23.61
C THR A 7 -3.82 5.11 22.19
N GLU A 8 -3.47 6.10 21.37
CA GLU A 8 -3.04 5.88 19.99
C GLU A 8 -1.61 6.38 19.83
N THR A 9 -0.77 5.55 19.20
CA THR A 9 0.58 5.94 18.82
C THR A 9 0.56 6.31 17.35
N PHE A 10 0.97 7.54 17.04
CA PHE A 10 1.11 7.99 15.67
C PHE A 10 2.54 7.68 15.21
N GLY A 11 2.68 6.84 14.19
CA GLY A 11 3.91 6.77 13.41
C GLY A 11 3.97 7.95 12.43
N GLY A 12 5.13 8.55 12.25
CA GLY A 12 5.34 9.50 11.16
C GLY A 12 5.25 8.78 9.81
N ASP A 13 4.55 9.39 8.85
CA ASP A 13 4.61 8.93 7.46
C ASP A 13 5.95 9.37 6.84
N ASP A 14 6.54 8.52 6.02
CA ASP A 14 7.79 8.81 5.32
C ASP A 14 7.52 8.76 3.81
N GLN A 15 7.44 9.92 3.18
CA GLN A 15 7.23 10.05 1.73
C GLN A 15 8.55 10.21 0.95
N SER A 16 9.70 9.88 1.52
CA SER A 16 10.98 9.90 0.80
C SER A 16 11.06 8.92 -0.37
N TRP A 17 10.15 7.93 -0.43
CA TRP A 17 9.95 7.06 -1.59
C TRP A 17 9.39 7.79 -2.80
N LEU A 18 8.78 8.96 -2.61
CA LEU A 18 8.20 9.74 -3.69
C LEU A 18 9.24 10.70 -4.28
N ASP A 19 9.85 10.29 -5.40
CA ASP A 19 10.88 11.07 -6.10
C ASP A 19 10.31 12.35 -6.75
N SER A 20 8.99 12.40 -6.98
CA SER A 20 8.32 13.55 -7.60
C SER A 20 6.88 13.73 -7.11
N ALA A 21 6.44 14.98 -6.98
CA ALA A 21 5.05 15.29 -6.65
C ALA A 21 4.04 14.93 -7.76
N HIS A 22 4.50 14.52 -8.94
CA HIS A 22 3.65 14.20 -10.07
C HIS A 22 2.79 12.95 -9.81
N GLY A 23 1.50 13.05 -10.14
CA GLY A 23 0.54 11.96 -10.02
C GLY A 23 -0.17 11.87 -8.66
N GLN A 24 0.25 12.67 -7.67
CA GLN A 24 -0.45 12.76 -6.39
C GLN A 24 -1.89 13.29 -6.55
N ASP A 25 -2.10 14.23 -7.47
CA ASP A 25 -3.40 14.86 -7.78
C ASP A 25 -4.39 13.90 -8.46
N ALA A 26 -3.87 12.82 -9.05
CA ALA A 26 -4.64 11.80 -9.76
C ALA A 26 -4.66 10.46 -9.01
N ALA A 27 -4.34 10.47 -7.71
CA ALA A 27 -4.48 9.29 -6.87
C ALA A 27 -5.94 8.83 -6.81
N ILE A 28 -6.14 7.50 -6.80
CA ILE A 28 -7.49 6.91 -6.77
C ILE A 28 -7.79 6.33 -5.39
N SER A 29 -9.04 6.45 -4.95
CA SER A 29 -9.49 5.84 -3.70
C SER A 29 -9.64 4.33 -3.86
N VAL A 30 -9.01 3.55 -2.99
CA VAL A 30 -9.08 2.09 -2.98
C VAL A 30 -9.46 1.54 -1.61
N THR A 31 -10.18 0.43 -1.57
CA THR A 31 -10.49 -0.30 -0.33
C THR A 31 -9.46 -1.38 -0.09
N ILE A 32 -8.75 -1.32 1.03
CA ILE A 32 -7.69 -2.23 1.43
C ILE A 32 -8.26 -3.23 2.44
N VAL A 33 -8.03 -4.53 2.18
CA VAL A 33 -8.39 -5.61 3.09
C VAL A 33 -7.24 -5.83 4.07
N PRO A 34 -7.46 -5.76 5.39
CA PRO A 34 -6.41 -6.02 6.37
C PRO A 34 -6.14 -7.51 6.57
N GLY A 35 -5.04 -7.80 7.27
CA GLY A 35 -4.70 -9.15 7.71
C GLY A 35 -4.46 -10.12 6.56
N ALA A 36 -4.60 -11.42 6.85
CA ALA A 36 -4.33 -12.50 5.89
C ALA A 36 -5.18 -12.41 4.62
N GLY A 37 -6.40 -11.86 4.70
CA GLY A 37 -7.27 -11.65 3.54
C GLY A 37 -6.72 -10.66 2.51
N GLY A 38 -5.84 -9.74 2.92
CA GLY A 38 -5.09 -8.85 2.04
C GLY A 38 -3.60 -9.16 1.97
N GLY A 39 -3.14 -10.30 2.51
CA GLY A 39 -1.72 -10.65 2.56
C GLY A 39 -0.89 -9.82 3.55
N PHE A 40 -1.52 -9.06 4.46
CA PHE A 40 -0.80 -8.30 5.47
C PHE A 40 -0.65 -9.11 6.76
N THR A 41 0.56 -9.07 7.31
CA THR A 41 0.89 -9.67 8.62
C THR A 41 1.14 -8.58 9.65
N SER A 42 0.39 -8.61 10.75
CA SER A 42 0.56 -7.73 11.91
C SER A 42 1.96 -7.89 12.51
N GLY A 43 2.58 -6.80 12.98
CA GLY A 43 3.96 -6.81 13.47
C GLY A 43 5.02 -6.79 12.37
N THR A 44 4.67 -7.12 11.12
CA THR A 44 5.58 -7.05 9.96
C THR A 44 5.25 -5.85 9.08
N HIS A 45 4.02 -5.78 8.58
CA HIS A 45 3.63 -4.74 7.62
C HIS A 45 3.04 -3.51 8.28
N TYR A 46 2.54 -3.66 9.52
CA TYR A 46 1.94 -2.57 10.29
C TYR A 46 2.21 -2.75 11.79
N PRO A 47 3.49 -2.71 12.24
CA PRO A 47 3.85 -2.97 13.64
C PRO A 47 3.23 -1.99 14.64
N VAL A 48 2.95 -0.76 14.22
CA VAL A 48 2.30 0.29 15.02
C VAL A 48 0.83 0.50 14.65
N GLY A 49 0.18 -0.50 14.04
CA GLY A 49 -1.21 -0.43 13.60
C GLY A 49 -1.44 0.51 12.42
N HIS A 50 -0.38 0.90 11.71
CA HIS A 50 -0.43 1.71 10.50
C HIS A 50 0.34 1.02 9.39
N LEU A 51 -0.29 0.97 8.22
CA LEU A 51 0.34 0.57 6.98
C LEU A 51 1.11 1.79 6.43
N PRO A 52 2.44 1.70 6.20
CA PRO A 52 3.24 2.84 5.75
C PRO A 52 2.87 3.28 4.34
N SER A 53 3.05 4.57 4.01
CA SER A 53 3.00 4.99 2.61
C SER A 53 4.12 4.31 1.80
N GLY A 54 3.95 4.23 0.49
CA GLY A 54 4.83 3.43 -0.37
C GLY A 54 4.55 1.92 -0.26
N THR A 55 3.49 1.50 0.44
CA THR A 55 3.09 0.08 0.41
C THR A 55 2.67 -0.33 -1.00
N LYS A 56 3.32 -1.35 -1.54
CA LYS A 56 3.00 -1.97 -2.83
C LYS A 56 1.65 -2.72 -2.76
N LEU A 57 0.70 -2.35 -3.62
CA LEU A 57 -0.64 -2.93 -3.61
C LEU A 57 -0.95 -3.71 -4.89
N GLY A 58 -1.64 -4.83 -4.72
CA GLY A 58 -2.25 -5.66 -5.77
C GLY A 58 -3.78 -5.67 -5.61
N LYS A 59 -4.51 -5.93 -6.69
CA LYS A 59 -5.99 -5.99 -6.67
C LYS A 59 -6.47 -7.44 -6.58
N ILE A 60 -7.27 -7.73 -5.57
CA ILE A 60 -7.90 -9.04 -5.39
C ILE A 60 -9.05 -9.15 -6.41
N THR A 61 -8.96 -10.12 -7.31
CA THR A 61 -9.91 -10.28 -8.43
C THR A 61 -11.34 -10.55 -7.94
N ALA A 62 -11.49 -11.39 -6.93
CA ALA A 62 -12.80 -11.82 -6.44
C ALA A 62 -13.60 -10.69 -5.75
N SER A 63 -12.93 -9.83 -4.98
CA SER A 63 -13.58 -8.79 -4.18
C SER A 63 -13.49 -7.40 -4.80
N GLY A 64 -12.56 -7.18 -5.75
CA GLY A 64 -12.21 -5.86 -6.26
C GLY A 64 -11.48 -4.97 -5.27
N LYS A 65 -11.20 -5.47 -4.05
CA LYS A 65 -10.44 -4.79 -3.00
C LYS A 65 -8.94 -5.02 -3.19
N TYR A 66 -8.14 -4.36 -2.36
CA TYR A 66 -6.69 -4.30 -2.52
C TYR A 66 -6.00 -4.94 -1.33
N GLY A 67 -4.88 -5.58 -1.60
CA GLY A 67 -3.99 -6.17 -0.59
C GLY A 67 -2.54 -5.93 -0.96
N LEU A 68 -1.62 -6.44 -0.14
CA LEU A 68 -0.20 -6.41 -0.42
C LEU A 68 0.09 -7.13 -1.73
N TYR A 69 0.85 -6.49 -2.62
CA TYR A 69 1.36 -7.14 -3.82
C TYR A 69 2.26 -8.33 -3.46
N ASP A 70 2.04 -9.45 -4.14
CA ASP A 70 2.82 -10.68 -4.01
C ASP A 70 2.76 -11.45 -5.33
N ASP A 71 3.88 -11.49 -6.07
CA ASP A 71 4.03 -12.17 -7.36
C ASP A 71 3.65 -13.67 -7.30
N THR A 72 3.77 -14.28 -6.12
CA THR A 72 3.48 -15.71 -5.91
C THR A 72 2.03 -15.98 -5.53
N ALA A 73 1.21 -14.94 -5.30
CA ALA A 73 -0.18 -15.12 -4.96
C ALA A 73 -0.98 -15.76 -6.11
N THR A 74 -2.25 -16.11 -5.87
CA THR A 74 -3.14 -16.66 -6.90
C THR A 74 -4.52 -15.97 -6.94
N ASP A 75 -4.66 -14.85 -6.25
CA ASP A 75 -5.93 -14.18 -5.97
C ASP A 75 -6.12 -12.84 -6.72
N GLY A 76 -5.18 -12.50 -7.61
CA GLY A 76 -5.11 -11.23 -8.35
C GLY A 76 -4.01 -10.28 -7.84
N ARG A 77 -3.49 -10.49 -6.62
CA ARG A 77 -2.43 -9.64 -6.05
C ARG A 77 -1.05 -9.85 -6.67
N GLN A 78 -0.92 -10.77 -7.63
CA GLN A 78 0.32 -10.98 -8.40
C GLN A 78 0.63 -9.85 -9.36
N THR A 79 -0.35 -8.98 -9.64
CA THR A 79 -0.13 -7.81 -10.51
C THR A 79 -0.04 -6.56 -9.66
N LEU A 80 1.10 -5.86 -9.74
CA LEU A 80 1.29 -4.60 -9.04
C LEU A 80 0.43 -3.51 -9.69
N VAL A 81 -0.45 -2.89 -8.91
CA VAL A 81 -1.36 -1.85 -9.41
C VAL A 81 -0.91 -0.44 -9.05
N GLY A 82 -0.21 -0.27 -7.93
CA GLY A 82 0.34 1.01 -7.50
C GLY A 82 0.83 0.99 -6.06
N PHE A 83 1.01 2.18 -5.49
CA PHE A 83 1.56 2.37 -4.15
C PHE A 83 0.62 3.20 -3.28
N LEU A 84 0.52 2.85 -2.00
CA LEU A 84 -0.26 3.60 -1.04
C LEU A 84 0.34 5.00 -0.85
N LEU A 85 -0.39 6.07 -1.16
CA LEU A 85 0.16 7.43 -1.17
C LEU A 85 0.38 7.99 0.25
N THR A 86 -0.51 7.68 1.19
CA THR A 86 -0.40 8.14 2.58
C THR A 86 -0.59 6.99 3.55
N ALA A 87 0.14 7.00 4.66
CA ALA A 87 0.01 5.97 5.68
C ALA A 87 -1.45 5.83 6.15
N GLN A 88 -1.92 4.60 6.28
CA GLN A 88 -3.29 4.28 6.69
C GLN A 88 -3.30 3.53 8.00
N LYS A 89 -4.09 4.01 8.97
CA LYS A 89 -4.40 3.24 10.17
C LYS A 89 -5.15 1.99 9.76
N ILE A 90 -4.61 0.82 10.11
CA ILE A 90 -5.15 -0.47 9.71
C ILE A 90 -5.51 -1.29 10.94
N GLY A 91 -6.72 -1.83 10.94
CA GLY A 91 -7.26 -2.65 12.03
C GLY A 91 -7.81 -3.96 11.48
N SER A 92 -8.90 -4.45 12.06
CA SER A 92 -9.58 -5.66 11.57
C SER A 92 -10.58 -5.40 10.43
N ASN A 93 -10.93 -4.13 10.19
CA ASN A 93 -11.89 -3.73 9.18
C ASN A 93 -11.18 -3.19 7.94
N ASP A 94 -11.86 -3.27 6.80
CA ASP A 94 -11.44 -2.62 5.57
C ASP A 94 -11.15 -1.13 5.80
N VAL A 95 -10.07 -0.64 5.17
CA VAL A 95 -9.68 0.76 5.22
C VAL A 95 -9.63 1.34 3.81
N VAL A 96 -10.09 2.57 3.64
CA VAL A 96 -9.98 3.28 2.36
C VAL A 96 -8.69 4.09 2.37
N GLY A 97 -7.87 3.93 1.34
CA GLY A 97 -6.62 4.68 1.18
C GLY A 97 -6.45 5.23 -0.24
N PRO A 98 -5.65 6.30 -0.41
CA PRO A 98 -5.30 6.83 -1.73
C PRO A 98 -4.18 5.97 -2.38
N LEU A 99 -4.38 5.54 -3.61
CA LEU A 99 -3.40 4.80 -4.41
C LEU A 99 -2.76 5.72 -5.44
N LEU A 100 -1.44 5.86 -5.38
CA LEU A 100 -0.64 6.42 -6.47
C LEU A 100 -0.55 5.41 -7.61
N VAL A 101 -1.07 5.79 -8.77
CA VAL A 101 -1.15 4.93 -9.96
C VAL A 101 -0.10 5.25 -11.02
N HIS A 102 0.52 6.44 -10.96
CA HIS A 102 1.58 6.86 -11.87
C HIS A 102 2.51 7.86 -11.18
N GLY A 103 3.75 8.00 -11.66
CA GLY A 103 4.74 8.92 -11.10
C GLY A 103 6.16 8.37 -11.10
N ARG A 104 6.99 8.91 -10.22
CA ARG A 104 8.38 8.46 -10.01
C ARG A 104 8.60 8.01 -8.58
N ILE A 105 9.30 6.90 -8.42
CA ILE A 105 9.51 6.23 -7.14
C ILE A 105 11.00 6.00 -6.92
N ASN A 106 11.49 6.44 -5.77
CA ASN A 106 12.79 6.07 -5.25
C ASN A 106 12.67 4.69 -4.59
N GLU A 107 13.21 3.65 -5.25
CA GLU A 107 13.04 2.27 -4.79
C GLU A 107 13.71 2.01 -3.45
N ALA A 108 14.84 2.67 -3.19
CA ALA A 108 15.63 2.48 -1.97
C ALA A 108 14.92 2.99 -0.70
N ALA A 109 13.92 3.86 -0.85
CA ALA A 109 13.15 4.44 0.25
C ALA A 109 11.77 3.78 0.43
N LEU A 110 11.42 2.75 -0.35
CA LEU A 110 10.18 2.02 -0.16
C LEU A 110 10.20 1.20 1.14
N PRO A 111 9.06 1.10 1.86
CA PRO A 111 8.97 0.26 3.06
C PRO A 111 9.08 -1.24 2.74
N PHE A 112 8.73 -1.64 1.51
CA PHE A 112 8.78 -3.02 1.04
C PHE A 112 9.40 -3.08 -0.34
N THR A 113 10.36 -4.00 -0.53
CA THR A 113 11.03 -4.21 -1.81
C THR A 113 10.05 -4.67 -2.88
N VAL A 114 10.23 -4.22 -4.12
CA VAL A 114 9.45 -4.65 -5.28
C VAL A 114 10.35 -5.47 -6.20
N ASP A 115 9.90 -6.65 -6.61
CA ASP A 115 10.66 -7.51 -7.53
C ASP A 115 10.58 -7.01 -8.98
N ALA A 116 11.28 -7.70 -9.89
CA ALA A 116 11.32 -7.32 -11.29
C ALA A 116 9.96 -7.42 -12.01
N ASN A 117 9.11 -8.38 -11.61
CA ASN A 117 7.80 -8.58 -12.23
C ASN A 117 6.85 -7.44 -11.85
N GLY A 118 6.82 -7.08 -10.57
CA GLY A 118 6.03 -5.94 -10.09
C GLY A 118 6.45 -4.62 -10.74
N LYS A 119 7.76 -4.41 -11.00
CA LYS A 119 8.23 -3.25 -11.76
C LYS A 119 7.73 -3.27 -13.21
N ALA A 120 7.74 -4.45 -13.85
CA ALA A 120 7.25 -4.61 -15.21
C ALA A 120 5.75 -4.30 -15.34
N ASP A 121 4.93 -4.69 -14.35
CA ASP A 121 3.49 -4.43 -14.32
C ASP A 121 3.13 -2.93 -14.39
N VAL A 122 4.03 -2.07 -13.87
CA VAL A 122 3.81 -0.63 -13.76
C VAL A 122 4.70 0.21 -14.67
N ALA A 123 5.57 -0.41 -15.47
CA ALA A 123 6.61 0.28 -16.25
C ALA A 123 6.10 1.38 -17.20
N GLY A 124 4.85 1.27 -17.68
CA GLY A 124 4.25 2.28 -18.55
C GLY A 124 3.73 3.54 -17.83
N ARG A 125 3.71 3.55 -16.49
CA ARG A 125 3.10 4.63 -15.70
C ARG A 125 3.92 5.03 -14.46
N ILE A 126 4.78 4.15 -13.96
CA ILE A 126 5.67 4.40 -12.84
C ILE A 126 7.11 4.16 -13.28
N GLN A 127 7.97 5.12 -13.02
CA GLN A 127 9.40 5.01 -13.21
C GLN A 127 10.11 4.85 -11.86
N PHE A 128 10.92 3.81 -11.73
CA PHE A 128 11.79 3.60 -10.57
C PHE A 128 13.16 4.25 -10.80
N ILE A 129 13.71 4.85 -9.74
CA ILE A 129 15.04 5.47 -9.68
C ILE A 129 15.89 4.73 -8.64
#